data_AF-A0A7S0JMF7-F1
#
_entry.id   AF-A0A7S0JMF7-F1
#
_cell.length_a   1.000
_cell.length_b   1.000
_cell.length_c   1.000
_cell.angle_alpha   90.00
_cell.angle_beta   90.00
_cell.angle_gamma   90.00
#
_symmetry.space_group_name_H-M   'P 1'
#
loop_
_entity.id
_entity.type
_entity.pdbx_description
1 polymer ?
#
loop_
_entity_poly.entity_id
_entity_poly.type
_entity_poly.pdbx_seq_one_letter_code
_entity_poly.pdbx_strand_id
1 'polypeptide(L)'
;RVAFFDRIGRDIEIVKMVLLLTGAFHGTRKAVARFLQQFTSLSWLWRGEPAHALAQFLRRQPTLSDFDQELSKLAHVDEDVSRVLVVHVIGALALNTSTLKSQLVGLNARWKRRFADQLHHRAREGLGDLTSYMARINEALGREVSDLSGLYELAEVLKEVREGESAIEGRISPVLDRYAVLRRHLPGVYEEASEQDAQATLRRQWERLADRAEEVSDSLAERQAGFKGELLARVRALARDVEAFRADFEARGPMER
;
A
#
# COMPACT_ATOMS: atom_id res chain seq x y z
N ARG A 1 -64.44 37.73 -45.49
CA ARG A 1 -63.96 36.35 -45.22
C ARG A 1 -62.85 36.46 -44.19
N VAL A 2 -63.01 35.88 -43.00
CA VAL A 2 -61.93 35.79 -42.02
C VAL A 2 -60.95 34.73 -42.52
N ALA A 3 -59.65 35.02 -42.50
CA ALA A 3 -58.64 34.04 -42.90
C ALA A 3 -58.71 32.82 -41.97
N PHE A 4 -58.49 31.62 -42.52
CA PHE A 4 -58.55 30.37 -41.76
C PHE A 4 -57.63 30.40 -40.53
N PHE A 5 -56.49 31.07 -40.65
CA PHE A 5 -55.54 31.29 -39.57
C PHE A 5 -56.12 32.11 -38.39
N ASP A 6 -56.83 33.20 -38.67
CA ASP A 6 -57.46 34.03 -37.63
C ASP A 6 -58.62 33.32 -36.93
N ARG A 7 -59.27 32.38 -37.64
CA ARG A 7 -60.32 31.53 -37.07
C ARG A 7 -59.75 30.50 -36.10
N ILE A 8 -58.60 29.90 -36.43
CA ILE A 8 -57.86 28.97 -35.55
C ILE A 8 -57.30 29.71 -34.32
N GLY A 9 -56.71 30.90 -34.51
CA GLY A 9 -56.11 31.66 -33.42
C GLY A 9 -57.12 32.16 -32.37
N ARG A 10 -58.40 32.29 -32.74
CA ARG A 10 -59.50 32.68 -31.85
C ARG A 10 -60.29 31.50 -31.29
N ASP A 11 -59.99 30.28 -31.74
CA ASP A 11 -60.67 29.10 -31.26
C ASP A 11 -60.24 28.79 -29.82
N ILE A 12 -61.20 28.91 -28.91
CA ILE A 12 -60.99 28.75 -27.47
C ILE A 12 -60.50 27.33 -27.15
N GLU A 13 -60.92 26.31 -27.91
CA GLU A 13 -60.46 24.93 -27.69
C GLU A 13 -59.00 24.75 -28.05
N ILE A 14 -58.56 25.35 -29.18
CA ILE A 14 -57.17 25.32 -29.62
C ILE A 14 -56.28 26.06 -28.62
N VAL A 15 -56.69 27.25 -28.18
CA VAL A 15 -55.95 28.02 -27.16
C VAL A 15 -55.85 27.24 -25.83
N LYS A 16 -56.93 26.59 -25.38
CA LYS A 16 -56.93 25.74 -24.18
C LYS A 16 -55.97 24.55 -24.33
N MET A 17 -55.96 23.88 -25.48
CA MET A 17 -55.05 22.76 -25.75
C MET A 17 -53.59 23.20 -25.76
N VAL A 18 -53.27 24.36 -26.34
CA VAL A 18 -51.91 24.92 -26.31
C VAL A 18 -51.49 25.23 -24.89
N LEU A 19 -52.35 25.84 -24.07
CA LEU A 19 -52.06 26.11 -22.65
C LEU A 19 -51.80 24.82 -21.86
N LEU A 20 -52.63 23.79 -22.05
CA LEU A 20 -52.45 22.47 -21.43
C LEU A 20 -51.13 21.81 -21.84
N LEU A 21 -50.81 21.86 -23.14
CA LEU A 21 -49.55 21.32 -23.67
C LEU A 21 -48.34 22.05 -23.08
N THR A 22 -48.41 23.38 -22.96
CA THR A 22 -47.34 24.19 -22.38
C THR A 22 -47.13 23.85 -20.89
N GLY A 23 -48.23 23.66 -20.15
CA GLY A 23 -48.20 23.20 -18.76
C GLY A 23 -47.60 21.80 -18.62
N ALA A 24 -47.99 20.86 -19.48
CA ALA A 24 -47.43 19.52 -19.53
C ALA A 24 -45.93 19.52 -19.85
N PHE A 25 -45.49 20.35 -20.81
CA PHE A 25 -44.07 20.50 -21.15
C PHE A 25 -43.26 21.04 -19.96
N HIS A 26 -43.79 22.05 -19.25
CA HIS A 26 -43.16 22.57 -18.04
C HIS A 26 -43.10 21.52 -16.91
N GLY A 27 -44.15 20.70 -16.75
CA GLY A 27 -44.18 19.57 -15.83
C GLY A 27 -43.11 18.53 -16.14
N THR A 28 -42.96 18.15 -17.41
CA THR A 28 -41.92 17.24 -17.88
C THR A 28 -40.52 17.82 -17.64
N ARG A 29 -40.30 19.11 -17.91
CA ARG A 29 -39.02 19.79 -17.60
C ARG A 29 -38.68 19.72 -16.11
N LYS A 30 -39.64 19.93 -15.22
CA LYS A 30 -39.45 19.80 -13.75
C LYS A 30 -39.16 18.36 -13.33
N ALA A 31 -39.76 17.36 -13.98
CA ALA A 31 -39.47 15.96 -13.72
C ALA A 31 -38.04 15.59 -14.16
N VAL A 32 -37.61 16.03 -15.35
CA VAL A 32 -36.23 15.85 -15.83
C VAL A 32 -35.23 16.53 -14.88
N ALA A 33 -35.52 17.76 -14.42
CA ALA A 33 -34.64 18.46 -13.49
C ALA A 33 -34.49 17.71 -12.14
N ARG A 34 -35.58 17.16 -11.60
CA ARG A 34 -35.54 16.33 -10.38
C ARG A 34 -34.74 15.05 -10.57
N PHE A 35 -34.84 14.41 -11.74
CA PHE A 35 -34.03 13.25 -12.08
C PHE A 35 -32.54 13.61 -12.13
N LEU A 36 -32.18 14.70 -12.82
CA LEU A 36 -30.79 15.16 -12.91
C LEU A 36 -30.21 15.59 -11.54
N GLN A 37 -31.03 16.12 -10.65
CA GLN A 37 -30.61 16.47 -9.29
C GLN A 37 -30.05 15.28 -8.50
N GLN A 38 -30.51 14.05 -8.76
CA GLN A 38 -29.99 12.85 -8.09
C GLN A 38 -28.50 12.65 -8.35
N PHE A 39 -28.02 12.95 -9.57
CA PHE A 39 -26.61 12.87 -9.92
C PHE A 39 -25.77 14.00 -9.34
N THR A 40 -26.39 15.11 -8.89
CA THR A 40 -25.65 16.22 -8.30
C THR A 40 -24.96 15.80 -7.00
N SER A 41 -25.48 14.79 -6.29
CA SER A 41 -24.82 14.15 -5.15
C SER A 41 -23.47 13.53 -5.51
N LEU A 42 -23.31 13.03 -6.74
CA LEU A 42 -22.08 12.44 -7.28
C LEU A 42 -21.14 13.48 -7.89
N SER A 43 -21.48 14.77 -7.81
CA SER A 43 -20.73 15.83 -8.48
C SER A 43 -19.28 15.99 -8.05
N TRP A 44 -18.95 15.49 -6.86
CA TRP A 44 -17.57 15.44 -6.39
C TRP A 44 -16.68 14.52 -7.24
N LEU A 45 -17.21 13.48 -7.91
CA LEU A 45 -16.41 12.58 -8.75
C LEU A 45 -15.76 13.28 -9.94
N TRP A 46 -16.44 14.27 -10.53
CA TRP A 46 -15.94 14.99 -11.72
C TRP A 46 -15.43 16.40 -11.40
N ARG A 47 -15.80 16.97 -10.25
CA ARG A 47 -15.26 18.26 -9.79
C ARG A 47 -13.94 18.12 -9.04
N GLY A 48 -13.73 16.99 -8.38
CA GLY A 48 -12.50 16.71 -7.64
C GLY A 48 -11.42 16.08 -8.52
N GLU A 49 -10.17 16.42 -8.25
CA GLU A 49 -9.03 15.68 -8.80
C GLU A 49 -8.63 14.54 -7.83
N PRO A 50 -8.55 13.28 -8.30
CA PRO A 50 -8.16 12.15 -7.45
C PRO A 50 -6.79 12.36 -6.78
N ALA A 51 -5.84 12.98 -7.47
CA ALA A 51 -4.50 13.23 -6.96
C ALA A 51 -4.51 14.23 -5.79
N HIS A 52 -5.32 15.28 -5.88
CA HIS A 52 -5.43 16.27 -4.81
C HIS A 52 -6.12 15.68 -3.58
N ALA A 53 -7.19 14.91 -3.78
CA ALA A 53 -7.89 14.23 -2.69
C ALA A 53 -6.98 13.20 -1.99
N LEU A 54 -6.21 12.43 -2.76
CA LEU A 54 -5.21 11.52 -2.22
C LEU A 54 -4.14 12.27 -1.41
N ALA A 55 -3.61 13.39 -1.92
CA ALA A 55 -2.61 14.18 -1.20
C ALA A 55 -3.16 14.73 0.13
N GLN A 56 -4.41 15.21 0.17
CA GLN A 56 -5.06 15.63 1.41
C GLN A 56 -5.27 14.45 2.37
N PHE A 57 -5.65 13.29 1.84
CA PHE A 57 -5.83 12.08 2.63
C PHE A 57 -4.52 11.63 3.26
N LEU A 58 -3.43 11.58 2.49
CA LEU A 58 -2.10 11.19 2.97
C LEU A 58 -1.54 12.11 4.04
N ARG A 59 -1.86 13.42 4.00
CA ARG A 59 -1.45 14.38 5.05
C ARG A 59 -2.01 14.04 6.44
N ARG A 60 -3.14 13.33 6.50
CA ARG A 60 -3.76 12.91 7.77
C ARG A 60 -3.12 11.66 8.39
N GLN A 61 -2.09 11.11 7.75
CA GLN A 61 -1.48 9.81 8.12
C GLN A 61 -2.54 8.71 8.29
N PRO A 62 -3.24 8.36 7.20
CA PRO A 62 -4.35 7.43 7.24
C PRO A 62 -3.88 6.02 7.58
N THR A 63 -4.67 5.33 8.39
CA THR A 63 -4.49 3.92 8.75
C THR A 63 -4.98 3.00 7.63
N LEU A 64 -4.65 1.71 7.71
CA LEU A 64 -5.17 0.73 6.75
C LEU A 64 -6.72 0.68 6.77
N SER A 65 -7.34 0.85 7.94
CA SER A 65 -8.79 0.90 8.06
C SER A 65 -9.38 2.10 7.31
N ASP A 66 -8.72 3.25 7.35
CA ASP A 66 -9.16 4.43 6.60
C ASP A 66 -9.11 4.19 5.07
N PHE A 67 -8.06 3.50 4.59
CA PHE A 67 -7.98 3.08 3.19
C PHE A 67 -9.11 2.12 2.80
N ASP A 68 -9.39 1.12 3.64
CA ASP A 68 -10.47 0.16 3.40
C ASP A 68 -11.84 0.84 3.39
N GLN A 69 -12.07 1.82 4.28
CA GLN A 69 -13.29 2.62 4.32
C GLN A 69 -13.44 3.48 3.06
N GLU A 70 -12.40 4.18 2.61
CA GLU A 70 -12.47 4.99 1.39
C GLU A 70 -12.70 4.12 0.15
N LEU A 71 -12.03 2.98 0.03
CA LEU A 71 -12.28 2.03 -1.06
C LEU A 71 -13.69 1.45 -1.01
N SER A 72 -14.22 1.17 0.19
CA SER A 72 -15.60 0.73 0.38
C SER A 72 -16.63 1.78 -0.01
N LYS A 73 -16.39 3.07 0.32
CA LYS A 73 -17.23 4.19 -0.13
C LYS A 73 -17.28 4.23 -1.66
N LEU A 74 -16.12 4.10 -2.31
CA LEU A 74 -16.04 4.06 -3.77
C LEU A 74 -16.73 2.82 -4.35
N ALA A 75 -16.68 1.67 -3.67
CA ALA A 75 -17.42 0.47 -4.08
C ALA A 75 -18.94 0.70 -4.02
N HIS A 76 -19.45 1.32 -2.96
CA HIS A 76 -20.87 1.69 -2.87
C HIS A 76 -21.32 2.66 -3.96
N VAL A 77 -20.46 3.60 -4.37
CA VAL A 77 -20.75 4.47 -5.52
C VAL A 77 -20.96 3.67 -6.80
N ASP A 78 -20.21 2.59 -7.04
CA ASP A 78 -20.46 1.74 -8.20
C ASP A 78 -21.79 0.99 -8.12
N GLU A 79 -22.18 0.55 -6.91
CA GLU A 79 -23.49 -0.07 -6.69
C GLU A 79 -24.64 0.92 -6.92
N ASP A 80 -24.49 2.16 -6.44
CA ASP A 80 -25.46 3.24 -6.64
C ASP A 80 -25.59 3.59 -8.13
N VAL A 81 -24.46 3.74 -8.83
CA VAL A 81 -24.47 3.98 -10.28
C VAL A 81 -25.10 2.79 -11.01
N SER A 82 -24.81 1.55 -10.61
CA SER A 82 -25.37 0.34 -11.23
C SER A 82 -26.89 0.26 -11.10
N ARG A 83 -27.45 0.71 -9.97
CA ARG A 83 -28.90 0.74 -9.70
C ARG A 83 -29.70 1.69 -10.60
N VAL A 84 -29.07 2.70 -11.20
CA VAL A 84 -29.76 3.65 -12.09
C VAL A 84 -30.24 2.95 -13.36
N LEU A 85 -31.50 3.14 -13.76
CA LEU A 85 -32.04 2.58 -15.00
C LEU A 85 -31.40 3.23 -16.24
N VAL A 86 -31.07 2.41 -17.24
CA VAL A 86 -30.44 2.85 -18.51
C VAL A 86 -31.39 3.71 -19.35
N VAL A 87 -32.68 3.36 -19.34
CA VAL A 87 -33.73 4.13 -20.01
C VAL A 87 -34.73 4.57 -18.96
N HIS A 88 -34.93 5.89 -18.84
CA HIS A 88 -35.89 6.47 -17.93
C HIS A 88 -36.95 7.24 -18.72
N VAL A 89 -38.19 6.78 -18.66
CA VAL A 89 -39.31 7.38 -19.40
C VAL A 89 -39.99 8.42 -18.51
N ILE A 90 -40.03 9.67 -18.99
CA ILE A 90 -40.70 10.80 -18.34
C ILE A 90 -41.76 11.33 -19.30
N GLY A 91 -43.02 10.96 -19.07
CA GLY A 91 -44.13 11.36 -19.94
C GLY A 91 -43.91 10.88 -21.37
N ALA A 92 -43.77 11.82 -22.31
CA ALA A 92 -43.51 11.54 -23.73
C ALA A 92 -42.02 11.50 -24.10
N LEU A 93 -41.10 11.64 -23.13
CA LEU A 93 -39.66 11.62 -23.36
C LEU A 93 -39.02 10.36 -22.78
N ALA A 94 -38.01 9.82 -23.45
CA ALA A 94 -37.16 8.76 -22.93
C ALA A 94 -35.72 9.28 -22.79
N LEU A 95 -35.20 9.27 -21.57
CA LEU A 95 -33.81 9.62 -21.27
C LEU A 95 -32.95 8.37 -21.34
N ASN A 96 -31.93 8.40 -22.17
CA ASN A 96 -30.89 7.37 -22.21
C ASN A 96 -29.72 7.80 -21.32
N THR A 97 -29.48 7.07 -20.23
CA THR A 97 -28.42 7.33 -19.25
C THR A 97 -27.20 6.43 -19.47
N SER A 98 -27.16 5.61 -20.52
CA SER A 98 -26.05 4.67 -20.77
C SER A 98 -24.68 5.34 -20.76
N THR A 99 -24.54 6.45 -21.48
CA THR A 99 -23.29 7.23 -21.57
C THR A 99 -22.93 7.87 -20.23
N LEU A 100 -23.92 8.35 -19.48
CA LEU A 100 -23.67 8.94 -18.16
C LEU A 100 -23.18 7.88 -17.17
N LYS A 101 -23.82 6.69 -17.15
CA LYS A 101 -23.38 5.56 -16.32
C LYS A 101 -21.95 5.16 -16.66
N SER A 102 -21.63 4.97 -17.95
CA SER A 102 -20.29 4.53 -18.35
C SER A 102 -19.21 5.55 -17.97
N GLN A 103 -19.50 6.85 -18.10
CA GLN A 103 -18.58 7.91 -17.68
C GLN A 103 -18.41 7.95 -16.15
N LEU A 104 -19.48 7.78 -15.37
CA LEU A 104 -19.41 7.75 -13.92
C LEU A 104 -18.64 6.55 -13.39
N VAL A 105 -18.87 5.35 -13.95
CA VAL A 105 -18.10 4.14 -13.64
C VAL A 105 -16.62 4.36 -14.00
N GLY A 106 -16.33 4.93 -15.17
CA GLY A 106 -14.96 5.24 -15.57
C GLY A 106 -14.27 6.25 -14.66
N LEU A 107 -14.99 7.28 -14.20
CA LEU A 107 -14.49 8.22 -13.19
C LEU A 107 -14.19 7.50 -11.88
N ASN A 108 -15.16 6.75 -11.35
CA ASN A 108 -15.00 6.05 -10.08
C ASN A 108 -13.87 5.01 -10.11
N ALA A 109 -13.70 4.31 -11.23
CA ALA A 109 -12.58 3.40 -11.44
C ALA A 109 -11.22 4.13 -11.38
N ARG A 110 -11.13 5.35 -11.93
CA ARG A 110 -9.92 6.19 -11.79
C ARG A 110 -9.65 6.58 -10.35
N TRP A 111 -10.69 6.92 -9.58
CA TRP A 111 -10.57 7.19 -8.14
C TRP A 111 -10.05 5.96 -7.41
N LYS A 112 -10.71 4.81 -7.56
CA LYS A 112 -10.29 3.54 -6.92
C LYS A 112 -8.85 3.17 -7.26
N ARG A 113 -8.48 3.24 -8.54
CA ARG A 113 -7.12 2.93 -9.00
C ARG A 113 -6.08 3.84 -8.34
N ARG A 114 -6.32 5.15 -8.22
CA ARG A 114 -5.34 6.06 -7.59
C ARG A 114 -5.11 5.77 -6.11
N PHE A 115 -6.16 5.47 -5.35
CA PHE A 115 -6.02 5.07 -3.95
C PHE A 115 -5.34 3.70 -3.82
N ALA A 116 -5.70 2.76 -4.70
CA ALA A 116 -5.12 1.42 -4.71
C ALA A 116 -3.64 1.42 -5.14
N ASP A 117 -3.25 2.21 -6.14
CA ASP A 117 -1.86 2.37 -6.57
C ASP A 117 -0.98 2.83 -5.41
N GLN A 118 -1.45 3.79 -4.61
CA GLN A 118 -0.73 4.29 -3.44
C GLN A 118 -0.61 3.23 -2.34
N LEU A 119 -1.66 2.44 -2.13
CA LEU A 119 -1.66 1.34 -1.16
C LEU A 119 -0.75 0.20 -1.61
N HIS A 120 -0.76 -0.13 -2.90
CA HIS A 120 0.10 -1.13 -3.53
C HIS A 120 1.57 -0.72 -3.45
N HIS A 121 1.90 0.53 -3.77
CA HIS A 121 3.26 1.05 -3.63
C HIS A 121 3.81 0.83 -2.21
N ARG A 122 3.04 1.20 -1.18
CA ARG A 122 3.44 1.01 0.22
C ARG A 122 3.56 -0.46 0.61
N ALA A 123 2.70 -1.32 0.06
CA ALA A 123 2.77 -2.76 0.30
C ALA A 123 4.03 -3.37 -0.33
N ARG A 124 4.33 -2.97 -1.58
CA ARG A 124 5.51 -3.42 -2.33
C ARG A 124 6.81 -2.94 -1.69
N GLU A 125 6.88 -1.69 -1.25
CA GLU A 125 8.03 -1.18 -0.49
C GLU A 125 8.25 -1.99 0.79
N GLY A 126 7.19 -2.18 1.59
CA GLY A 126 7.30 -2.97 2.82
C GLY A 126 7.69 -4.43 2.59
N LEU A 127 7.19 -5.05 1.51
CA LEU A 127 7.60 -6.41 1.12
C LEU A 127 9.07 -6.46 0.69
N GLY A 128 9.52 -5.47 -0.09
CA GLY A 128 10.91 -5.32 -0.52
C GLY A 128 11.87 -5.09 0.65
N ASP A 129 11.49 -4.24 1.61
CA ASP A 129 12.27 -3.98 2.83
C ASP A 129 12.42 -5.24 3.68
N LEU A 130 11.35 -6.02 3.86
CA LEU A 130 11.39 -7.26 4.62
C LEU A 130 12.24 -8.33 3.91
N THR A 131 12.07 -8.48 2.60
CA THR A 131 12.85 -9.44 1.81
C THR A 131 14.34 -9.09 1.83
N SER A 132 14.68 -7.81 1.66
CA SER A 132 16.07 -7.33 1.69
C SER A 132 16.68 -7.46 3.08
N TYR A 133 15.90 -7.18 4.12
CA TYR A 133 16.30 -7.39 5.52
C TYR A 133 16.65 -8.85 5.79
N MET A 134 15.79 -9.79 5.38
CA MET A 134 16.05 -11.23 5.51
C MET A 134 17.26 -11.67 4.69
N ALA A 135 17.41 -11.18 3.46
CA ALA A 135 18.56 -11.49 2.61
C ALA A 135 19.90 -11.05 3.24
N ARG A 136 19.96 -9.82 3.77
CA ARG A 136 21.15 -9.29 4.47
C ARG A 136 21.54 -10.16 5.66
N ILE A 137 20.58 -10.53 6.50
CA ILE A 137 20.86 -11.36 7.67
C ILE A 137 21.34 -12.74 7.23
N ASN A 138 20.70 -13.34 6.23
CA ASN A 138 21.09 -14.66 5.73
C ASN A 138 22.52 -14.65 5.14
N GLU A 139 22.90 -13.59 4.44
CA GLU A 139 24.28 -13.39 3.96
C GLU A 139 25.28 -13.27 5.12
N ALA A 140 24.93 -12.50 6.16
CA ALA A 140 25.77 -12.35 7.35
C ALA A 140 25.94 -13.68 8.12
N LEU A 141 24.86 -14.47 8.25
CA LEU A 141 24.91 -15.81 8.88
C LEU A 141 25.70 -16.83 8.05
N GLY A 142 25.78 -16.64 6.73
CA GLY A 142 26.54 -17.50 5.83
C GLY A 142 28.05 -17.23 5.81
N ARG A 143 28.51 -16.12 6.41
CA ARG A 143 29.92 -15.72 6.36
C ARG A 143 30.76 -16.55 7.34
N GLU A 144 31.85 -17.13 6.84
CA GLU A 144 32.80 -17.83 7.72
C GLU A 144 33.57 -16.85 8.60
N VAL A 145 33.58 -17.12 9.91
CA VAL A 145 34.33 -16.34 10.90
C VAL A 145 35.75 -16.87 11.02
N SER A 146 36.73 -16.05 10.61
CA SER A 146 38.17 -16.36 10.69
C SER A 146 38.92 -15.52 11.74
N ASP A 147 38.36 -14.40 12.16
CA ASP A 147 38.97 -13.46 13.11
C ASP A 147 38.00 -13.03 14.23
N LEU A 148 38.55 -12.38 15.26
CA LEU A 148 37.79 -11.91 16.42
C LEU A 148 36.77 -10.82 16.02
N SER A 149 37.09 -10.02 15.00
CA SER A 149 36.21 -8.98 14.47
C SER A 149 34.97 -9.57 13.81
N GLY A 150 35.14 -10.58 12.95
CA GLY A 150 34.02 -11.30 12.34
C GLY A 150 33.16 -12.03 13.37
N LEU A 151 33.75 -12.49 14.48
CA LEU A 151 33.01 -13.09 15.59
C LEU A 151 32.10 -12.08 16.28
N TYR A 152 32.57 -10.85 16.50
CA TYR A 152 31.77 -9.77 17.07
C TYR A 152 30.64 -9.35 16.12
N GLU A 153 30.94 -9.15 14.83
CA GLU A 153 29.93 -8.80 13.82
C GLU A 153 28.82 -9.86 13.74
N LEU A 154 29.18 -11.15 13.74
CA LEU A 154 28.21 -12.24 13.71
C LEU A 154 27.37 -12.29 14.99
N ALA A 155 27.98 -12.06 16.15
CA ALA A 155 27.27 -12.03 17.43
C ALA A 155 26.23 -10.88 17.49
N GLU A 156 26.56 -9.71 16.95
CA GLU A 156 25.61 -8.59 16.84
C GLU A 156 24.44 -8.93 15.89
N VAL A 157 24.71 -9.60 14.76
CA VAL A 157 23.64 -10.05 13.85
C VAL A 157 22.73 -11.08 14.51
N LEU A 158 23.28 -12.04 15.24
CA LEU A 158 22.48 -13.04 15.98
C LEU A 158 21.61 -12.39 17.06
N LYS A 159 22.16 -11.38 17.75
CA LYS A 159 21.40 -10.58 18.71
C LYS A 159 20.27 -9.79 18.03
N GLU A 160 20.55 -9.19 16.86
CA GLU A 160 19.56 -8.50 16.05
C GLU A 160 18.39 -9.42 15.65
N VAL A 161 18.68 -10.65 15.21
CA VAL A 161 17.64 -11.64 14.88
C VAL A 161 16.77 -11.96 16.09
N ARG A 162 17.40 -12.24 17.24
CA ARG A 162 16.70 -12.60 18.48
C ARG A 162 15.81 -11.48 19.02
N GLU A 163 16.28 -10.23 18.95
CA GLU A 163 15.46 -9.06 19.30
C GLU A 163 14.33 -8.84 18.30
N GLY A 164 14.59 -9.15 17.02
CA GLY A 164 13.64 -9.03 15.91
C GLY A 164 12.51 -10.07 15.92
N GLU A 165 12.71 -11.26 16.49
CA GLU A 165 11.73 -12.37 16.51
C GLU A 165 10.36 -11.95 17.06
N SER A 166 10.34 -11.16 18.14
CA SER A 166 9.08 -10.71 18.74
C SER A 166 8.40 -9.59 17.95
N ALA A 167 9.16 -8.84 17.14
CA ALA A 167 8.68 -7.67 16.41
C ALA A 167 8.32 -7.95 14.94
N ILE A 168 8.84 -9.05 14.38
CA ILE A 168 8.74 -9.34 12.94
C ILE A 168 7.29 -9.57 12.47
N GLU A 169 6.45 -10.23 13.27
CA GLU A 169 5.04 -10.44 12.89
C GLU A 169 4.29 -9.10 12.80
N GLY A 170 4.63 -8.16 13.68
CA GLY A 170 4.13 -6.78 13.63
C GLY A 170 4.56 -6.01 12.37
N ARG A 171 5.62 -6.46 11.68
CA ARG A 171 6.07 -5.90 10.39
C ARG A 171 5.47 -6.65 9.20
N ILE A 172 5.34 -7.98 9.30
CA ILE A 172 4.80 -8.84 8.24
C ILE A 172 3.29 -8.64 8.08
N SER A 173 2.51 -8.68 9.17
CA SER A 173 1.03 -8.62 9.08
C SER A 173 0.54 -7.37 8.33
N PRO A 174 1.01 -6.15 8.64
CA PRO A 174 0.53 -4.96 7.94
C PRO A 174 0.83 -4.96 6.43
N VAL A 175 1.90 -5.63 5.99
CA VAL A 175 2.19 -5.78 4.55
C VAL A 175 1.16 -6.71 3.90
N LEU A 176 0.90 -7.87 4.51
CA LEU A 176 -0.09 -8.83 4.01
C LEU A 176 -1.52 -8.29 4.06
N ASP A 177 -1.88 -7.55 5.11
CA ASP A 177 -3.19 -6.96 5.27
C ASP A 177 -3.48 -5.91 4.18
N ARG A 178 -2.47 -5.13 3.76
CA ARG A 178 -2.59 -4.21 2.61
C ARG A 178 -2.89 -4.96 1.32
N TYR A 179 -2.20 -6.05 1.05
CA TYR A 179 -2.47 -6.90 -0.12
C TYR A 179 -3.86 -7.55 -0.05
N ALA A 180 -4.33 -7.92 1.14
CA ALA A 180 -5.69 -8.45 1.32
C ALA A 180 -6.77 -7.41 0.99
N VAL A 181 -6.61 -6.15 1.44
CA VAL A 181 -7.51 -5.04 1.08
C VAL A 181 -7.50 -4.79 -0.43
N LEU A 182 -6.32 -4.80 -1.07
CA LEU A 182 -6.21 -4.64 -2.52
C LEU A 182 -6.95 -5.76 -3.27
N ARG A 183 -6.77 -7.03 -2.87
CA ARG A 183 -7.44 -8.18 -3.49
C ARG A 183 -8.97 -8.12 -3.33
N ARG A 184 -9.46 -7.60 -2.20
CA ARG A 184 -10.91 -7.44 -1.94
C ARG A 184 -11.54 -6.41 -2.87
N HIS A 185 -10.91 -5.26 -3.06
CA HIS A 185 -11.51 -4.13 -3.79
C HIS A 185 -11.16 -4.09 -5.28
N LEU A 186 -9.99 -4.64 -5.67
CA LEU A 186 -9.49 -4.66 -7.05
C LEU A 186 -8.88 -6.04 -7.39
N PRO A 187 -9.71 -7.10 -7.48
CA PRO A 187 -9.24 -8.44 -7.83
C PRO A 187 -8.59 -8.45 -9.23
N GLY A 188 -7.47 -9.17 -9.38
CA GLY A 188 -6.75 -9.32 -10.64
C GLY A 188 -5.95 -8.11 -11.14
N VAL A 189 -5.93 -6.98 -10.40
CA VAL A 189 -5.20 -5.77 -10.82
C VAL A 189 -3.77 -5.75 -10.29
N TYR A 190 -3.56 -6.15 -9.04
CA TYR A 190 -2.26 -6.10 -8.34
C TYR A 190 -1.78 -7.51 -7.96
N GLU A 191 -1.92 -8.44 -8.89
CA GLU A 191 -1.66 -9.88 -8.70
C GLU A 191 -0.46 -10.33 -9.53
N GLU A 192 0.67 -9.65 -9.36
CA GLU A 192 1.93 -10.09 -9.97
C GLU A 192 2.40 -11.40 -9.30
N ALA A 193 2.73 -12.42 -10.10
CA ALA A 193 3.10 -13.74 -9.60
C ALA A 193 4.31 -13.68 -8.64
N SER A 194 5.30 -12.85 -8.95
CA SER A 194 6.48 -12.61 -8.11
C SER A 194 6.13 -12.10 -6.71
N GLU A 195 5.21 -11.12 -6.62
CA GLU A 195 4.75 -10.56 -5.35
C GLU A 195 3.90 -11.57 -4.57
N GLN A 196 3.10 -12.39 -5.25
CA GLN A 196 2.31 -13.45 -4.62
C GLN A 196 3.20 -14.55 -4.01
N ASP A 197 4.22 -14.99 -4.74
CA ASP A 197 5.18 -15.99 -4.27
C ASP A 197 5.98 -15.45 -3.07
N ALA A 198 6.40 -14.19 -3.13
CA ALA A 198 7.06 -13.52 -2.01
C ALA A 198 6.15 -13.44 -0.78
N GLN A 199 4.89 -13.03 -0.92
CA GLN A 199 3.92 -13.02 0.18
C GLN A 199 3.71 -14.41 0.80
N ALA A 200 3.59 -15.45 -0.04
CA ALA A 200 3.34 -16.82 0.41
C ALA A 200 4.56 -17.46 1.10
N THR A 201 5.76 -17.03 0.75
CA THR A 201 7.01 -17.58 1.29
C THR A 201 7.59 -16.77 2.44
N LEU A 202 7.19 -15.51 2.62
CA LEU A 202 7.79 -14.57 3.58
C LEU A 202 7.89 -15.11 5.01
N ARG A 203 6.80 -15.69 5.54
CA ARG A 203 6.82 -16.29 6.89
C ARG A 203 7.77 -17.48 6.99
N ARG A 204 7.74 -18.37 5.99
CA ARG A 204 8.64 -19.53 5.92
C ARG A 204 10.10 -19.13 5.74
N GLN A 205 10.37 -18.03 5.03
CA GLN A 205 11.71 -17.48 4.87
C GLN A 205 12.25 -16.97 6.20
N TRP A 206 11.40 -16.30 7.00
CA TRP A 206 11.77 -15.89 8.35
C TRP A 206 12.03 -17.08 9.27
N GLU A 207 11.12 -18.07 9.31
CA GLU A 207 11.27 -19.28 10.14
C GLU A 207 12.61 -19.97 9.84
N ARG A 208 12.92 -20.22 8.56
CA ARG A 208 14.19 -20.84 8.15
C ARG A 208 15.42 -20.01 8.54
N LEU A 209 15.30 -18.69 8.53
CA LEU A 209 16.37 -17.79 8.90
C LEU A 209 16.60 -17.80 10.41
N ALA A 210 15.52 -17.86 11.21
CA ALA A 210 15.60 -18.01 12.66
C ALA A 210 16.24 -19.35 13.05
N ASP A 211 15.79 -20.45 12.44
CA ASP A 211 16.38 -21.78 12.63
C ASP A 211 17.89 -21.77 12.29
N ARG A 212 18.26 -21.13 11.17
CA ARG A 212 19.66 -21.00 10.75
C ARG A 212 20.47 -20.14 11.72
N ALA A 213 19.88 -19.08 12.28
CA ALA A 213 20.52 -18.25 13.28
C ALA A 213 20.79 -19.04 14.57
N GLU A 214 19.87 -19.91 14.99
CA GLU A 214 20.06 -20.80 16.14
C GLU A 214 21.23 -21.78 15.90
N GLU A 215 21.28 -22.45 14.75
CA GLU A 215 22.39 -23.33 14.38
C GLU A 215 23.75 -22.61 14.40
N VAL A 216 23.79 -21.39 13.84
CA VAL A 216 25.02 -20.59 13.79
C VAL A 216 25.40 -20.12 15.19
N SER A 217 24.44 -19.75 16.03
CA SER A 217 24.67 -19.38 17.43
C SER A 217 25.32 -20.50 18.23
N ASP A 218 24.80 -21.73 18.09
CA ASP A 218 25.37 -22.91 18.76
C ASP A 218 26.80 -23.18 18.30
N SER A 219 27.05 -23.13 16.98
CA SER A 219 28.40 -23.30 16.41
C SER A 219 29.37 -22.19 16.86
N LEU A 220 28.87 -20.97 17.05
CA LEU A 220 29.66 -19.83 17.51
C LEU A 220 30.04 -20.00 18.98
N ALA A 221 29.15 -20.52 19.81
CA ALA A 221 29.42 -20.78 21.23
C ALA A 221 30.58 -21.78 21.40
N GLU A 222 30.64 -22.83 20.58
CA GLU A 222 31.76 -23.79 20.56
C GLU A 222 33.08 -23.11 20.16
N ARG A 223 33.06 -22.32 19.07
CA ARG A 223 34.25 -21.62 18.56
C ARG A 223 34.73 -20.53 19.51
N GLN A 224 33.82 -19.81 20.18
CA GLN A 224 34.14 -18.77 21.16
C GLN A 224 35.00 -19.29 22.31
N ALA A 225 34.76 -20.51 22.77
CA ALA A 225 35.59 -21.14 23.79
C ALA A 225 37.05 -21.31 23.32
N GLY A 226 37.24 -21.72 22.07
CA GLY A 226 38.55 -21.83 21.41
C GLY A 226 39.24 -20.47 21.25
N PHE A 227 38.56 -19.48 20.67
CA PHE A 227 39.08 -18.13 20.48
C PHE A 227 39.48 -17.45 21.81
N LYS A 228 38.69 -17.65 22.87
CA LYS A 228 39.02 -17.15 24.21
C LYS A 228 40.33 -17.76 24.73
N GLY A 229 40.53 -19.07 24.53
CA GLY A 229 41.77 -19.76 24.88
C GLY A 229 42.98 -19.19 24.13
N GLU A 230 42.86 -19.05 22.81
CA GLU A 230 43.92 -18.51 21.96
C GLU A 230 44.24 -17.04 22.30
N LEU A 231 43.22 -16.21 22.55
CA LEU A 231 43.39 -14.82 22.96
C LEU A 231 44.15 -14.70 24.27
N LEU A 232 43.80 -15.52 25.27
CA LEU A 232 44.52 -15.56 26.55
C LEU A 232 45.97 -16.00 26.38
N ALA A 233 46.25 -16.94 25.48
CA ALA A 233 47.61 -17.36 25.16
C ALA A 233 48.41 -16.23 24.49
N ARG A 234 47.82 -15.54 23.50
CA ARG A 234 48.45 -14.40 22.81
C ARG A 234 48.72 -13.22 23.75
N VAL A 235 47.79 -12.90 24.66
CA VAL A 235 47.99 -11.85 25.67
C VAL A 235 49.14 -12.20 26.62
N ARG A 236 49.24 -13.46 27.06
CA ARG A 236 50.36 -13.92 27.91
C ARG A 236 51.69 -13.87 27.16
N ALA A 237 51.72 -14.24 25.88
CA ALA A 237 52.91 -14.13 25.05
C ALA A 237 53.34 -12.66 24.88
N LEU A 238 52.40 -11.78 24.54
CA LEU A 238 52.66 -10.34 24.43
C LEU A 238 53.19 -9.74 25.74
N ALA A 239 52.64 -10.12 26.89
CA ALA A 239 53.13 -9.65 28.18
C ALA A 239 54.60 -10.03 28.41
N ARG A 240 54.98 -11.27 28.07
CA ARG A 240 56.38 -11.73 28.13
C ARG A 240 57.26 -11.00 27.13
N ASP A 241 56.76 -10.75 25.92
CA ASP A 241 57.50 -10.02 24.89
C ASP A 241 57.73 -8.56 25.31
N VAL A 242 56.76 -7.92 25.96
CA VAL A 242 56.88 -6.57 26.51
C VAL A 242 57.89 -6.53 27.67
N GLU A 243 57.88 -7.52 28.56
CA GLU A 243 58.88 -7.65 29.62
C GLU A 243 60.29 -7.85 29.05
N ALA A 244 60.45 -8.73 28.07
CA ALA A 244 61.71 -8.98 27.39
C ALA A 244 62.19 -7.72 26.64
N PHE A 245 61.29 -7.04 25.92
CA PHE A 245 61.58 -5.80 25.22
C PHE A 245 62.01 -4.70 26.20
N ARG A 246 61.33 -4.57 27.34
CA ARG A 246 61.70 -3.61 28.38
C ARG A 246 63.09 -3.91 28.95
N ALA A 247 63.39 -5.17 29.26
CA ALA A 247 64.70 -5.56 29.76
C ALA A 247 65.80 -5.27 28.70
N ASP A 248 65.50 -5.51 27.43
CA ASP A 248 66.44 -5.23 26.34
C ASP A 248 66.64 -3.73 26.11
N PHE A 249 65.58 -2.94 26.24
CA PHE A 249 65.62 -1.49 26.17
C PHE A 249 66.37 -0.87 27.36
N GLU A 250 66.25 -1.41 28.57
CA GLU A 250 67.04 -0.97 29.73
C GLU A 250 68.53 -1.34 29.58
N ALA A 251 68.86 -2.49 28.97
CA ALA A 251 70.23 -2.97 28.82
C ALA A 251 70.99 -2.45 27.58
N ARG A 252 70.27 -2.12 26.49
CA ARG A 252 70.86 -1.74 25.19
C ARG A 252 70.19 -0.51 24.56
N GLY A 253 69.36 0.19 25.32
CA GLY A 253 68.62 1.35 24.84
C GLY A 253 69.48 2.61 24.73
N PRO A 254 68.94 3.64 24.05
CA PRO A 254 69.65 4.89 23.77
C PRO A 254 69.96 5.76 25.01
N MET A 255 69.65 5.29 26.23
CA MET A 255 69.97 5.96 27.49
C MET A 255 71.44 5.77 27.92
N GLU A 256 72.19 4.85 27.29
CA GLU A 256 73.63 4.63 27.54
C GLU A 256 74.58 5.25 26.48
N ARG A 257 74.12 6.22 25.69
CA ARG A 257 75.00 7.05 24.84
C ARG A 257 74.96 8.52 25.22
#